data_AF-A0A8H5IZY0-F1
#
_entry.id   AF-A0A8H5IZY0-F1
#
_cell.length_a   1.000
_cell.length_b   1.000
_cell.length_c   1.000
_cell.angle_alpha   90.00
_cell.angle_beta   90.00
_cell.angle_gamma   90.00
#
_symmetry.space_group_name_H-M   'P 1'
#
loop_
_entity.id
_entity.type
_entity.pdbx_description
1 polymer ?
#
loop_
_entity_poly.entity_id
_entity_poly.type
_entity_poly.pdbx_seq_one_letter_code
_entity_poly.pdbx_strand_id
1 'polypeptide(L)'
;MSSEDSYAVQSGRQSSDGTPSEHANSDGNNTAMTSIMGTDEEHHHDDSDLDEDVDEDDMISIYPASQYPRVSASHRVETPFSPDSHAVDSDMAASTRSLWAQDLDYREIHGRRYCREYYMPNDDIEQWRMSLQHQVFMHVLDGELTLVPLQNPEHILDVGTGTGEWAIKMAELQPQCEVVGTDIAAIAETKSVPMNVFFEIEDAEDWDRHPDMYDLIHFRLMEGAFRNWSFVYDNTFFSLKPGGWIEVQDFVSAEGFAQFLSQFPDNSAMHELLRDLLIASEKSGRPRGIHHLEPRLLMEAGFVDVRVTEFSIPITVAEASAGKIWLISCLDSFEAYCLRLLTEYLDWDPEKCKQACEAAARDLANAAKDPEKSKGLQVKMRIIIGRKPLDAAPTDLAEFLGRSYSPVTELNGNSPDPTLRPDDQTTAGLS
;
A
#
# COMPACT_ATOMS: atom_id res chain seq x y z
N MET A 1 29.52 -49.52 -39.64
CA MET A 1 29.21 -48.48 -40.64
C MET A 1 28.49 -47.37 -39.90
N SER A 2 29.13 -46.36 -39.30
CA SER A 2 30.18 -45.40 -39.76
C SER A 2 29.58 -44.13 -40.39
N SER A 3 30.01 -42.90 -40.07
CA SER A 3 30.90 -42.43 -38.98
C SER A 3 30.98 -40.88 -39.00
N GLU A 4 30.86 -40.27 -37.82
CA GLU A 4 31.72 -39.22 -37.23
C GLU A 4 32.30 -38.01 -38.03
N ASP A 5 32.36 -36.90 -37.29
CA ASP A 5 33.42 -35.89 -37.17
C ASP A 5 33.69 -34.74 -38.18
N SER A 6 33.46 -33.53 -37.65
CA SER A 6 34.39 -32.38 -37.44
C SER A 6 35.36 -31.89 -38.53
N TYR A 7 35.54 -30.56 -38.62
CA TYR A 7 36.80 -29.90 -38.99
C TYR A 7 36.86 -28.46 -38.46
N ALA A 8 38.05 -27.83 -38.43
CA ALA A 8 38.28 -26.56 -37.73
C ALA A 8 39.42 -25.67 -38.30
N VAL A 9 39.41 -24.38 -37.89
CA VAL A 9 40.59 -23.49 -37.63
C VAL A 9 41.31 -22.71 -38.77
N GLN A 10 41.72 -21.47 -38.40
CA GLN A 10 42.71 -20.51 -39.00
C GLN A 10 42.40 -19.80 -40.34
N SER A 11 42.39 -18.44 -40.40
CA SER A 11 43.55 -17.52 -40.23
C SER A 11 43.07 -16.04 -40.18
N GLY A 12 43.83 -15.00 -39.80
CA GLY A 12 45.18 -14.92 -39.22
C GLY A 12 46.05 -13.76 -39.76
N ARG A 13 46.33 -12.70 -38.98
CA ARG A 13 47.44 -11.74 -39.23
C ARG A 13 47.86 -10.92 -37.99
N GLN A 14 49.17 -10.84 -37.75
CA GLN A 14 49.89 -9.99 -36.76
C GLN A 14 50.36 -8.69 -37.47
N SER A 15 51.08 -7.68 -36.92
CA SER A 15 51.69 -7.31 -35.61
C SER A 15 51.81 -5.74 -35.63
N SER A 16 52.66 -4.91 -34.99
CA SER A 16 53.77 -4.84 -33.98
C SER A 16 54.21 -3.35 -33.94
N ASP A 17 54.79 -2.67 -32.94
CA ASP A 17 55.04 -2.73 -31.47
C ASP A 17 55.45 -1.27 -31.07
N GLY A 18 55.74 -0.79 -29.85
CA GLY A 18 55.99 -1.36 -28.51
C GLY A 18 56.16 -0.24 -27.45
N THR A 19 57.04 -0.42 -26.44
CA THR A 19 57.28 0.46 -25.26
C THR A 19 58.79 0.46 -24.87
N PRO A 20 59.34 0.96 -23.71
CA PRO A 20 58.80 1.67 -22.52
C PRO A 20 59.70 2.85 -21.97
N SER A 21 59.64 3.12 -20.64
CA SER A 21 60.57 3.88 -19.75
C SER A 21 60.31 5.41 -19.52
N GLU A 22 60.61 6.05 -18.37
CA GLU A 22 60.74 5.63 -16.94
C GLU A 22 60.83 6.87 -15.99
N HIS A 23 60.58 6.70 -14.67
CA HIS A 23 60.88 7.65 -13.55
C HIS A 23 60.21 9.06 -13.54
N ALA A 24 60.25 9.88 -12.48
CA ALA A 24 60.10 9.69 -11.01
C ALA A 24 60.05 11.09 -10.29
N ASN A 25 59.41 11.18 -9.11
CA ASN A 25 59.48 12.32 -8.12
C ASN A 25 58.98 13.71 -8.61
N SER A 26 58.77 14.74 -7.78
CA SER A 26 58.27 14.87 -6.39
C SER A 26 57.88 16.35 -6.09
N ASP A 27 57.21 16.60 -4.96
CA ASP A 27 57.04 17.93 -4.30
C ASP A 27 56.29 19.05 -5.06
N GLY A 28 56.06 20.22 -4.43
CA GLY A 28 55.83 21.45 -5.22
C GLY A 28 55.09 22.67 -4.65
N ASN A 29 54.36 22.57 -3.54
CA ASN A 29 53.88 23.61 -2.60
C ASN A 29 53.58 25.11 -3.02
N ASN A 30 52.65 25.74 -2.28
CA ASN A 30 52.44 27.20 -2.10
C ASN A 30 51.84 28.09 -3.21
N THR A 31 50.71 28.73 -2.89
CA THR A 31 50.57 30.19 -2.61
C THR A 31 49.17 30.42 -2.01
N ALA A 32 48.87 31.16 -0.93
CA ALA A 32 49.52 31.62 0.31
C ALA A 32 48.76 32.90 0.75
N MET A 33 48.29 32.93 2.02
CA MET A 33 47.96 34.14 2.82
C MET A 33 46.77 35.03 2.37
N THR A 34 46.12 35.84 3.21
CA THR A 34 46.40 36.37 4.59
C THR A 34 45.04 36.51 5.34
N SER A 35 44.87 36.13 6.62
CA SER A 35 44.96 36.94 7.87
C SER A 35 44.02 38.17 7.98
N ILE A 36 43.53 38.63 9.14
CA ILE A 36 43.83 38.29 10.57
C ILE A 36 42.61 38.54 11.50
N MET A 37 42.74 38.32 12.82
CA MET A 37 41.67 38.35 13.84
C MET A 37 41.41 39.71 14.53
N GLY A 38 40.15 39.95 14.94
CA GLY A 38 39.73 40.22 16.33
C GLY A 38 39.91 41.61 16.98
N THR A 39 38.92 41.99 17.83
CA THR A 39 39.01 42.72 19.12
C THR A 39 37.62 42.80 19.78
N ASP A 40 37.56 42.71 21.11
CA ASP A 40 36.37 42.93 21.95
C ASP A 40 36.15 44.42 22.32
N GLU A 41 34.94 44.82 22.73
CA GLU A 41 34.67 45.84 23.76
C GLU A 41 33.18 45.81 24.20
N GLU A 42 32.83 46.40 25.36
CA GLU A 42 31.58 46.09 26.11
C GLU A 42 30.62 47.28 26.40
N HIS A 43 29.45 46.92 26.96
CA HIS A 43 28.74 47.57 28.09
C HIS A 43 27.61 48.63 27.89
N HIS A 44 26.65 48.57 28.86
CA HIS A 44 25.60 49.53 29.27
C HIS A 44 24.41 49.81 28.32
N HIS A 45 23.15 49.98 28.76
CA HIS A 45 22.42 49.83 30.05
C HIS A 45 20.94 49.49 29.64
N ASP A 46 20.17 48.54 30.21
CA ASP A 46 19.68 48.35 31.60
C ASP A 46 18.26 48.94 31.82
N ASP A 47 17.24 48.08 31.97
CA ASP A 47 16.10 48.26 32.90
C ASP A 47 15.14 47.03 32.97
N SER A 48 14.90 46.56 34.20
CA SER A 48 13.75 45.85 34.84
C SER A 48 12.42 45.59 34.09
N ASP A 49 11.59 44.55 34.38
CA ASP A 49 11.60 43.39 35.31
C ASP A 49 10.49 42.34 34.91
N LEU A 50 10.49 41.17 35.58
CA LEU A 50 9.40 40.16 35.76
C LEU A 50 9.19 39.02 34.73
N ASP A 51 10.00 37.96 34.91
CA ASP A 51 9.60 36.59 35.29
C ASP A 51 8.33 35.94 34.71
N GLU A 52 8.51 34.90 33.88
CA GLU A 52 7.75 33.64 33.97
C GLU A 52 8.59 32.47 33.39
N ASP A 53 9.07 31.56 34.25
CA ASP A 53 10.03 30.51 33.87
C ASP A 53 9.36 29.33 33.12
N VAL A 54 9.84 29.01 31.92
CA VAL A 54 9.63 27.72 31.24
C VAL A 54 10.94 27.31 30.55
N ASP A 55 11.49 26.14 30.91
CA ASP A 55 12.75 25.64 30.34
C ASP A 55 12.60 25.26 28.85
N GLU A 56 13.30 25.95 27.94
CA GLU A 56 13.31 25.68 26.50
C GLU A 56 14.75 25.49 25.96
N ASP A 57 15.30 24.28 26.13
CA ASP A 57 16.47 23.69 25.43
C ASP A 57 16.32 22.15 25.55
N ASP A 58 16.64 21.28 24.59
CA ASP A 58 17.26 21.42 23.27
C ASP A 58 16.35 20.81 22.17
N MET A 59 16.14 21.51 21.05
CA MET A 59 15.62 20.88 19.82
C MET A 59 16.15 21.58 18.55
N ILE A 60 17.47 21.80 18.51
CA ILE A 60 18.16 22.41 17.37
C ILE A 60 18.03 21.51 16.13
N SER A 61 17.14 21.89 15.21
CA SER A 61 16.97 21.18 13.93
C SER A 61 18.26 21.22 13.11
N ILE A 62 18.81 20.05 12.81
CA ILE A 62 20.08 19.88 12.09
C ILE A 62 19.93 20.06 10.56
N TYR A 63 18.75 20.45 10.09
CA TYR A 63 18.42 20.57 8.67
C TYR A 63 18.32 22.05 8.22
N PRO A 64 18.99 22.44 7.11
CA PRO A 64 18.91 23.81 6.60
C PRO A 64 17.50 24.15 6.12
N ALA A 65 17.00 25.32 6.52
CA ALA A 65 15.67 25.78 6.13
C ALA A 65 15.53 25.90 4.59
N SER A 66 14.44 25.34 4.05
CA SER A 66 14.20 25.25 2.61
C SER A 66 14.02 26.64 1.96
N GLN A 67 15.00 27.04 1.14
CA GLN A 67 15.01 28.34 0.46
C GLN A 67 14.29 28.31 -0.89
N TYR A 68 12.96 28.16 -0.87
CA TYR A 68 12.14 28.50 -2.03
C TYR A 68 11.75 29.99 -2.00
N PRO A 69 11.74 30.70 -3.15
CA PRO A 69 11.43 32.13 -3.18
C PRO A 69 10.00 32.44 -2.71
N ARG A 70 9.86 33.25 -1.66
CA ARG A 70 8.56 33.83 -1.28
C ARG A 70 8.13 34.86 -2.32
N VAL A 71 7.22 34.49 -3.20
CA VAL A 71 6.46 35.44 -4.04
C VAL A 71 5.54 36.26 -3.14
N SER A 72 5.50 37.58 -3.29
CA SER A 72 4.69 38.45 -2.45
C SER A 72 3.20 38.33 -2.78
N ALA A 73 2.38 38.15 -1.75
CA ALA A 73 0.93 38.11 -1.89
C ALA A 73 0.39 39.45 -2.39
N SER A 74 -0.24 39.44 -3.56
CA SER A 74 -1.07 40.51 -4.10
C SER A 74 -2.41 39.90 -4.55
N HIS A 75 -3.49 40.68 -4.50
CA HIS A 75 -4.87 40.22 -4.73
C HIS A 75 -5.50 39.42 -3.58
N ARG A 76 -5.41 39.93 -2.34
CA ARG A 76 -6.43 39.66 -1.32
C ARG A 76 -7.70 40.43 -1.70
N VAL A 77 -8.81 39.72 -1.93
CA VAL A 77 -10.14 40.31 -2.16
C VAL A 77 -11.06 39.83 -1.04
N GLU A 78 -11.58 40.76 -0.25
CA GLU A 78 -12.56 40.48 0.79
C GLU A 78 -13.96 40.74 0.25
N THR A 79 -14.85 39.75 0.35
CA THR A 79 -16.28 39.88 0.01
C THR A 79 -17.08 39.82 1.31
N PRO A 80 -17.90 40.85 1.63
CA PRO A 80 -18.69 40.84 2.86
C PRO A 80 -19.78 39.74 2.84
N PHE A 81 -19.98 39.10 3.98
CA PHE A 81 -21.10 38.19 4.21
C PHE A 81 -22.43 38.95 4.14
N SER A 82 -23.41 38.40 3.42
CA SER A 82 -24.81 38.84 3.46
C SER A 82 -25.70 37.62 3.71
N PRO A 83 -26.59 37.64 4.71
CA PRO A 83 -27.66 36.66 4.81
C PRO A 83 -28.73 36.90 3.72
N ASP A 84 -29.66 35.94 3.65
CA ASP A 84 -30.94 35.98 2.92
C ASP A 84 -30.92 35.99 1.38
N SER A 85 -30.80 34.80 0.77
CA SER A 85 -31.43 34.49 -0.52
C SER A 85 -31.96 33.05 -0.56
N HIS A 86 -33.29 32.88 -0.43
CA HIS A 86 -33.96 31.58 -0.54
C HIS A 86 -34.35 31.23 -1.98
N ALA A 87 -33.81 30.14 -2.53
CA ALA A 87 -34.34 29.28 -3.61
C ALA A 87 -33.34 28.15 -3.88
N VAL A 88 -33.70 26.89 -4.18
CA VAL A 88 -35.01 26.21 -4.31
C VAL A 88 -34.84 24.76 -3.83
N ASP A 89 -35.94 24.11 -3.41
CA ASP A 89 -35.93 22.65 -3.19
C ASP A 89 -35.58 21.88 -4.47
N SER A 90 -34.68 20.92 -4.33
CA SER A 90 -34.33 19.91 -5.34
C SER A 90 -34.09 18.59 -4.63
N ASP A 91 -35.18 17.92 -4.27
CA ASP A 91 -35.27 16.76 -3.38
C ASP A 91 -34.80 15.45 -4.07
N MET A 92 -33.57 15.50 -4.59
CA MET A 92 -32.86 14.44 -5.34
C MET A 92 -31.35 14.42 -5.03
N ALA A 93 -30.94 14.98 -3.90
CA ALA A 93 -29.62 14.71 -3.34
C ALA A 93 -29.63 13.28 -2.77
N ALA A 94 -29.08 12.32 -3.51
CA ALA A 94 -28.61 11.07 -2.91
C ALA A 94 -27.61 11.44 -1.80
N SER A 95 -27.72 10.79 -0.64
CA SER A 95 -27.07 11.26 0.58
C SER A 95 -25.60 10.84 0.63
N THR A 96 -24.74 11.53 -0.14
CA THR A 96 -23.27 11.49 0.01
C THR A 96 -22.88 11.93 1.43
N ARG A 97 -22.93 10.97 2.36
CA ARG A 97 -22.68 11.19 3.77
C ARG A 97 -21.18 11.12 4.04
N SER A 98 -20.45 12.05 3.44
CA SER A 98 -19.05 12.30 3.78
C SER A 98 -18.95 12.45 5.30
N LEU A 99 -18.29 11.50 5.95
CA LEU A 99 -18.14 11.53 7.41
C LEU A 99 -17.23 12.70 7.78
N TRP A 100 -17.60 13.47 8.80
CA TRP A 100 -16.70 14.50 9.29
C TRP A 100 -15.54 13.85 10.03
N ALA A 101 -14.34 14.43 9.95
CA ALA A 101 -13.17 13.88 10.65
C ALA A 101 -13.33 13.81 12.19
N GLN A 102 -14.37 14.46 12.75
CA GLN A 102 -14.77 14.41 14.16
C GLN A 102 -15.64 13.18 14.50
N ASP A 103 -16.25 12.53 13.51
CA ASP A 103 -17.07 11.32 13.64
C ASP A 103 -16.23 10.02 13.50
N LEU A 104 -14.90 10.14 13.39
CA LEU A 104 -13.99 9.02 13.16
C LEU A 104 -13.66 8.24 14.45
N ASP A 105 -13.95 6.94 14.42
CA ASP A 105 -13.57 5.97 15.45
C ASP A 105 -12.07 5.62 15.35
N TYR A 106 -11.24 6.52 15.87
CA TYR A 106 -9.82 6.27 16.09
C TYR A 106 -9.56 5.63 17.46
N ARG A 107 -8.73 4.58 17.46
CA ARG A 107 -8.44 3.77 18.65
C ARG A 107 -6.93 3.62 18.86
N GLU A 108 -6.46 4.02 20.04
CA GLU A 108 -5.09 3.79 20.48
C GLU A 108 -4.96 2.38 21.09
N ILE A 109 -4.22 1.50 20.43
CA ILE A 109 -4.04 0.10 20.84
C ILE A 109 -2.53 -0.19 20.94
N HIS A 110 -2.06 -0.48 22.16
CA HIS A 110 -0.66 -0.84 22.45
C HIS A 110 0.41 0.16 21.94
N GLY A 111 0.03 1.44 21.85
CA GLY A 111 0.90 2.53 21.38
C GLY A 111 0.94 2.72 19.86
N ARG A 112 -0.06 2.20 19.14
CA ARG A 112 -0.29 2.41 17.71
C ARG A 112 -1.73 2.88 17.49
N ARG A 113 -1.96 3.76 16.51
CA ARG A 113 -3.29 4.34 16.21
C ARG A 113 -3.98 3.57 15.09
N TYR A 114 -5.24 3.19 15.27
CA TYR A 114 -6.04 2.45 14.30
C TYR A 114 -7.36 3.16 14.01
N CYS A 115 -8.04 2.79 12.92
CA CYS A 115 -9.42 3.22 12.63
C CYS A 115 -10.38 2.01 12.61
N ARG A 116 -11.54 2.12 13.27
CA ARG A 116 -12.61 1.09 13.31
C ARG A 116 -12.08 -0.32 13.63
N GLU A 117 -12.49 -1.34 12.88
CA GLU A 117 -11.93 -2.70 12.89
C GLU A 117 -10.86 -2.93 11.80
N TYR A 118 -10.26 -1.90 11.20
CA TYR A 118 -9.16 -2.10 10.26
C TYR A 118 -7.88 -2.49 10.99
N TYR A 119 -7.18 -3.47 10.43
CA TYR A 119 -6.14 -4.20 11.16
C TYR A 119 -4.77 -3.52 11.12
N MET A 120 -4.51 -2.71 10.10
CA MET A 120 -3.30 -1.88 10.02
C MET A 120 -3.49 -0.56 10.78
N PRO A 121 -2.42 -0.01 11.39
CA PRO A 121 -2.44 1.32 11.99
C PRO A 121 -2.50 2.43 10.94
N ASN A 122 -2.64 3.68 11.38
CA ASN A 122 -2.61 4.88 10.54
C ASN A 122 -1.80 6.03 11.17
N ASP A 123 -0.92 5.71 12.12
CA ASP A 123 0.08 6.62 12.69
C ASP A 123 1.23 6.94 11.70
N ASP A 124 2.01 7.97 12.01
CA ASP A 124 3.06 8.51 11.16
C ASP A 124 4.06 7.44 10.69
N ILE A 125 4.39 6.47 11.56
CA ILE A 125 5.30 5.35 11.25
C ILE A 125 4.75 4.54 10.07
N GLU A 126 3.45 4.25 10.09
CA GLU A 126 2.79 3.50 9.03
C GLU A 126 2.64 4.34 7.76
N GLN A 127 2.35 5.64 7.87
CA GLN A 127 2.30 6.54 6.71
C GLN A 127 3.65 6.63 5.98
N TRP A 128 4.77 6.77 6.72
CA TRP A 128 6.11 6.67 6.13
C TRP A 128 6.36 5.30 5.46
N ARG A 129 5.86 4.22 6.07
CA ARG A 129 5.95 2.87 5.52
C ARG A 129 5.16 2.72 4.21
N MET A 130 4.00 3.37 4.09
CA MET A 130 3.19 3.45 2.86
C MET A 130 3.89 4.24 1.76
N SER A 131 4.51 5.40 2.06
CA SER A 131 5.32 6.14 1.08
C SER A 131 6.47 5.30 0.52
N LEU A 132 7.14 4.49 1.36
CA LEU A 132 8.15 3.54 0.88
C LEU A 132 7.55 2.49 -0.07
N GLN A 133 6.35 1.98 0.20
CA GLN A 133 5.68 1.05 -0.71
C GLN A 133 5.26 1.72 -2.03
N HIS A 134 4.79 2.98 -2.01
CA HIS A 134 4.53 3.74 -3.23
C HIS A 134 5.79 3.83 -4.09
N GLN A 135 6.95 4.15 -3.52
CA GLN A 135 8.23 4.16 -4.26
C GLN A 135 8.63 2.79 -4.83
N VAL A 136 8.25 1.67 -4.18
CA VAL A 136 8.42 0.32 -4.76
C VAL A 136 7.56 0.15 -6.00
N PHE A 137 6.28 0.52 -5.97
CA PHE A 137 5.41 0.48 -7.16
C PHE A 137 5.98 1.35 -8.30
N MET A 138 6.37 2.59 -8.03
CA MET A 138 6.92 3.50 -9.05
C MET A 138 8.19 2.95 -9.70
N HIS A 139 9.04 2.23 -8.95
CA HIS A 139 10.25 1.61 -9.48
C HIS A 139 9.97 0.31 -10.27
N VAL A 140 8.95 -0.46 -9.90
CA VAL A 140 8.60 -1.74 -10.57
C VAL A 140 7.75 -1.50 -11.83
N LEU A 141 7.05 -0.37 -11.91
CA LEU A 141 6.24 0.04 -13.06
C LEU A 141 6.94 1.09 -13.96
N ASP A 142 8.27 1.24 -13.86
CA ASP A 142 9.09 2.19 -14.63
C ASP A 142 8.60 3.65 -14.62
N GLY A 143 7.89 4.05 -13.55
CA GLY A 143 7.31 5.38 -13.35
C GLY A 143 5.80 5.49 -13.65
N GLU A 144 5.17 4.45 -14.20
CA GLU A 144 3.73 4.41 -14.45
C GLU A 144 2.90 4.10 -13.18
N LEU A 145 1.66 4.58 -13.15
CA LEU A 145 0.74 4.37 -12.02
C LEU A 145 -0.16 3.14 -12.17
N THR A 146 -0.41 2.72 -13.41
CA THR A 146 -1.44 1.72 -13.78
C THR A 146 -1.02 0.94 -15.03
N LEU A 147 -1.50 -0.29 -15.19
CA LEU A 147 -1.37 -1.07 -16.42
C LEU A 147 -2.59 -0.92 -17.35
N VAL A 148 -3.62 -0.18 -16.92
CA VAL A 148 -4.83 0.09 -17.71
C VAL A 148 -4.49 1.08 -18.84
N PRO A 149 -4.86 0.78 -20.11
CA PRO A 149 -4.63 1.68 -21.24
C PRO A 149 -5.66 2.81 -21.28
N LEU A 150 -5.58 3.73 -20.31
CA LEU A 150 -6.46 4.89 -20.18
C LEU A 150 -6.41 5.80 -21.41
N GLN A 151 -7.56 6.32 -21.84
CA GLN A 151 -7.68 7.21 -23.01
C GLN A 151 -8.61 8.38 -22.70
N ASN A 152 -8.04 9.48 -22.19
CA ASN A 152 -8.78 10.67 -21.75
C ASN A 152 -9.89 10.35 -20.72
N PRO A 153 -9.56 9.74 -19.56
CA PRO A 153 -10.55 9.48 -18.51
C PRO A 153 -11.16 10.81 -18.00
N GLU A 154 -12.42 10.74 -17.58
CA GLU A 154 -13.17 11.88 -17.03
C GLU A 154 -13.30 11.76 -15.50
N HIS A 155 -13.54 10.56 -14.97
CA HIS A 155 -13.64 10.29 -13.53
C HIS A 155 -12.89 9.01 -13.14
N ILE A 156 -12.06 9.08 -12.09
CA ILE A 156 -11.33 7.95 -11.49
C ILE A 156 -11.62 7.88 -9.99
N LEU A 157 -11.80 6.66 -9.46
CA LEU A 157 -11.89 6.38 -8.02
C LEU A 157 -10.65 5.61 -7.57
N ASP A 158 -10.03 6.03 -6.47
CA ASP A 158 -8.93 5.36 -5.78
C ASP A 158 -9.42 4.91 -4.39
N VAL A 159 -9.50 3.60 -4.15
CA VAL A 159 -10.17 3.02 -2.97
C VAL A 159 -9.14 2.45 -2.00
N GLY A 160 -9.13 2.99 -0.77
CA GLY A 160 -8.04 2.80 0.19
C GLY A 160 -6.84 3.71 -0.11
N THR A 161 -7.12 4.97 -0.46
CA THR A 161 -6.11 5.92 -0.96
C THR A 161 -5.04 6.29 0.09
N GLY A 162 -5.33 6.13 1.39
CA GLY A 162 -4.42 6.40 2.50
C GLY A 162 -3.86 7.83 2.48
N THR A 163 -2.55 7.96 2.25
CA THR A 163 -1.85 9.26 2.14
C THR A 163 -2.19 10.03 0.86
N GLY A 164 -2.89 9.43 -0.09
CA GLY A 164 -3.33 10.07 -1.34
C GLY A 164 -2.26 10.15 -2.44
N GLU A 165 -1.06 9.57 -2.24
CA GLU A 165 0.06 9.70 -3.19
C GLU A 165 -0.28 9.19 -4.61
N TRP A 166 -1.09 8.12 -4.73
CA TRP A 166 -1.52 7.64 -6.05
C TRP A 166 -2.55 8.58 -6.70
N ALA A 167 -3.62 8.93 -5.98
CA ALA A 167 -4.68 9.82 -6.48
C ALA A 167 -4.13 11.20 -6.90
N ILE A 168 -3.26 11.81 -6.09
CA ILE A 168 -2.59 13.07 -6.42
C ILE A 168 -1.75 12.91 -7.69
N LYS A 169 -0.97 11.83 -7.80
CA LYS A 169 -0.11 11.64 -8.97
C LYS A 169 -0.90 11.35 -10.24
N MET A 170 -2.03 10.66 -10.14
CA MET A 170 -2.95 10.46 -11.27
C MET A 170 -3.57 11.79 -11.71
N ALA A 171 -3.99 12.65 -10.77
CA ALA A 171 -4.55 13.96 -11.07
C ALA A 171 -3.53 14.93 -11.71
N GLU A 172 -2.25 14.86 -11.33
CA GLU A 172 -1.15 15.56 -12.03
C GLU A 172 -0.97 15.08 -13.49
N LEU A 173 -1.09 13.77 -13.73
CA LEU A 173 -0.89 13.15 -15.05
C LEU A 173 -2.12 13.27 -15.95
N GLN A 174 -3.32 13.45 -15.39
CA GLN A 174 -4.58 13.61 -16.10
C GLN A 174 -5.30 14.92 -15.69
N PRO A 175 -4.81 16.12 -16.07
CA PRO A 175 -5.36 17.41 -15.60
C PRO A 175 -6.79 17.76 -16.10
N GLN A 176 -7.46 16.85 -16.82
CA GLN A 176 -8.85 16.96 -17.27
C GLN A 176 -9.74 15.85 -16.69
N CYS A 177 -9.16 14.93 -15.91
CA CYS A 177 -9.86 13.90 -15.17
C CYS A 177 -10.08 14.37 -13.73
N GLU A 178 -11.27 14.15 -13.20
CA GLU A 178 -11.54 14.18 -11.77
C GLU A 178 -11.03 12.89 -11.13
N VAL A 179 -10.33 13.00 -10.01
CA VAL A 179 -9.83 11.84 -9.25
C VAL A 179 -10.36 11.93 -7.82
N VAL A 180 -11.10 10.92 -7.37
CA VAL A 180 -11.62 10.84 -6.00
C VAL A 180 -10.84 9.78 -5.24
N GLY A 181 -10.12 10.17 -4.19
CA GLY A 181 -9.51 9.26 -3.24
C GLY A 181 -10.45 8.99 -2.05
N THR A 182 -10.68 7.72 -1.74
CA THR A 182 -11.54 7.29 -0.64
C THR A 182 -10.76 6.49 0.40
N ASP A 183 -11.04 6.73 1.68
CA ASP A 183 -10.48 5.98 2.80
C ASP A 183 -11.42 5.99 4.01
N ILE A 184 -11.35 4.99 4.88
CA ILE A 184 -12.09 4.94 6.15
C ILE A 184 -11.59 5.97 7.17
N ALA A 185 -10.39 6.51 6.95
CA ALA A 185 -9.68 7.42 7.85
C ALA A 185 -9.21 8.70 7.14
N ALA A 186 -9.19 9.82 7.87
CA ALA A 186 -8.65 11.10 7.39
C ALA A 186 -7.10 11.09 7.45
N ILE A 187 -6.46 10.38 6.51
CA ILE A 187 -4.99 10.22 6.44
C ILE A 187 -4.33 11.26 5.51
N ALA A 188 -5.04 11.74 4.48
CA ALA A 188 -4.51 12.67 3.47
C ALA A 188 -4.31 14.12 3.97
N GLU A 189 -3.31 14.36 4.84
CA GLU A 189 -2.92 15.72 5.32
C GLU A 189 -2.14 16.57 4.28
N THR A 190 -2.59 16.56 3.04
CA THR A 190 -1.87 17.16 1.90
C THR A 190 -2.12 18.65 1.78
N LYS A 191 -1.16 19.46 2.25
CA LYS A 191 -1.22 20.94 2.32
C LYS A 191 -1.29 21.67 0.95
N SER A 192 -1.10 20.97 -0.15
CA SER A 192 -1.32 21.44 -1.51
C SER A 192 -1.52 20.24 -2.44
N VAL A 193 -2.56 20.28 -3.26
CA VAL A 193 -2.93 19.23 -4.23
C VAL A 193 -3.45 19.85 -5.54
N PRO A 194 -3.48 19.10 -6.66
CA PRO A 194 -4.18 19.52 -7.87
C PRO A 194 -5.66 19.87 -7.62
N MET A 195 -6.21 20.82 -8.38
CA MET A 195 -7.62 21.24 -8.24
C MET A 195 -8.65 20.20 -8.72
N ASN A 196 -8.18 19.07 -9.25
CA ASN A 196 -8.95 17.96 -9.81
C ASN A 196 -8.78 16.65 -9.01
N VAL A 197 -8.19 16.69 -7.81
CA VAL A 197 -8.25 15.58 -6.85
C VAL A 197 -9.07 15.96 -5.62
N PHE A 198 -9.94 15.07 -5.20
CA PHE A 198 -10.83 15.20 -4.04
C PHE A 198 -10.62 14.03 -3.10
N PHE A 199 -10.84 14.24 -1.81
CA PHE A 199 -10.67 13.22 -0.77
C PHE A 199 -11.92 13.10 0.08
N GLU A 200 -12.44 11.88 0.20
CA GLU A 200 -13.72 11.57 0.85
C GLU A 200 -13.54 10.45 1.88
N ILE A 201 -14.17 10.62 3.04
CA ILE A 201 -14.12 9.63 4.13
C ILE A 201 -15.30 8.66 3.93
N GLU A 202 -15.00 7.44 3.49
CA GLU A 202 -15.95 6.42 3.06
C GLU A 202 -15.48 5.01 3.45
N ASP A 203 -16.42 4.10 3.67
CA ASP A 203 -16.16 2.68 3.85
C ASP A 203 -16.66 1.92 2.63
N ALA A 204 -15.77 1.28 1.87
CA ALA A 204 -16.13 0.56 0.66
C ALA A 204 -16.94 -0.74 0.93
N GLU A 205 -17.16 -1.10 2.21
CA GLU A 205 -18.15 -2.11 2.60
C GLU A 205 -19.58 -1.54 2.74
N ASP A 206 -19.77 -0.20 2.68
CA ASP A 206 -21.03 0.54 2.67
C ASP A 206 -21.11 1.43 1.41
N TRP A 207 -20.92 0.80 0.25
CA TRP A 207 -20.68 1.44 -1.06
C TRP A 207 -21.91 2.21 -1.60
N ASP A 208 -21.91 3.55 -1.48
CA ASP A 208 -22.93 4.45 -2.04
C ASP A 208 -22.36 5.32 -3.18
N ARG A 209 -22.15 4.70 -4.34
CA ARG A 209 -21.61 5.36 -5.55
C ARG A 209 -22.53 5.19 -6.75
N HIS A 210 -22.63 6.22 -7.58
CA HIS A 210 -23.51 6.21 -8.75
C HIS A 210 -23.14 5.10 -9.78
N PRO A 211 -24.13 4.54 -10.50
CA PRO A 211 -23.90 3.64 -11.62
C PRO A 211 -23.20 4.35 -12.78
N ASP A 212 -22.41 3.60 -13.56
CA ASP A 212 -21.85 4.04 -14.85
C ASP A 212 -21.12 5.40 -14.81
N MET A 213 -20.44 5.72 -13.70
CA MET A 213 -19.77 7.01 -13.46
C MET A 213 -18.28 6.99 -13.79
N TYR A 214 -17.54 5.95 -13.38
CA TYR A 214 -16.08 5.96 -13.40
C TYR A 214 -15.47 5.29 -14.65
N ASP A 215 -14.36 5.83 -15.14
CA ASP A 215 -13.56 5.26 -16.23
C ASP A 215 -12.53 4.24 -15.71
N LEU A 216 -12.03 4.45 -14.48
CA LEU A 216 -11.20 3.52 -13.72
C LEU A 216 -11.58 3.56 -12.24
N ILE A 217 -11.65 2.38 -11.63
CA ILE A 217 -11.65 2.21 -10.18
C ILE A 217 -10.40 1.40 -9.80
N HIS A 218 -9.54 1.99 -8.97
CA HIS A 218 -8.24 1.46 -8.59
C HIS A 218 -8.22 1.08 -7.11
N PHE A 219 -7.53 -0.01 -6.79
CA PHE A 219 -7.25 -0.51 -5.45
C PHE A 219 -5.76 -0.88 -5.35
N ARG A 220 -5.08 -0.50 -4.26
CA ARG A 220 -3.67 -0.85 -4.03
C ARG A 220 -3.43 -1.21 -2.57
N LEU A 221 -2.72 -2.32 -2.31
CA LEU A 221 -2.37 -2.81 -0.95
C LEU A 221 -3.59 -3.11 -0.05
N MET A 222 -4.63 -3.74 -0.61
CA MET A 222 -5.92 -3.96 0.06
C MET A 222 -6.10 -5.38 0.63
N GLU A 223 -5.04 -6.19 0.69
CA GLU A 223 -5.05 -7.50 1.34
C GLU A 223 -5.59 -7.42 2.78
N GLY A 224 -6.67 -8.15 3.07
CA GLY A 224 -7.34 -8.10 4.39
C GLY A 224 -8.08 -6.80 4.69
N ALA A 225 -8.25 -5.88 3.72
CA ALA A 225 -9.06 -4.68 3.92
C ALA A 225 -10.55 -5.00 4.00
N PHE A 226 -11.05 -5.97 3.23
CA PHE A 226 -12.48 -6.28 3.10
C PHE A 226 -12.84 -7.69 3.60
N ARG A 227 -14.06 -7.83 4.14
CA ARG A 227 -14.69 -9.09 4.56
C ARG A 227 -15.25 -9.86 3.36
N ASN A 228 -15.67 -9.15 2.30
CA ASN A 228 -16.26 -9.74 1.10
C ASN A 228 -15.80 -9.00 -0.17
N TRP A 229 -14.77 -9.54 -0.83
CA TRP A 229 -14.26 -9.00 -2.10
C TRP A 229 -15.23 -9.13 -3.28
N SER A 230 -16.12 -10.14 -3.29
CA SER A 230 -17.15 -10.26 -4.34
C SER A 230 -18.13 -9.09 -4.29
N PHE A 231 -18.58 -8.69 -3.09
CA PHE A 231 -19.41 -7.48 -2.92
C PHE A 231 -18.69 -6.24 -3.47
N VAL A 232 -17.41 -6.05 -3.14
CA VAL A 232 -16.64 -4.90 -3.64
C VAL A 232 -16.50 -4.93 -5.17
N TYR A 233 -16.31 -6.10 -5.79
CA TYR A 233 -16.23 -6.22 -7.25
C TYR A 233 -17.58 -6.07 -7.96
N ASP A 234 -18.69 -6.55 -7.40
CA ASP A 234 -20.04 -6.33 -7.93
C ASP A 234 -20.40 -4.83 -7.92
N ASN A 235 -20.06 -4.12 -6.83
CA ASN A 235 -20.24 -2.67 -6.69
C ASN A 235 -19.28 -1.88 -7.60
N THR A 236 -18.03 -2.34 -7.75
CA THR A 236 -17.08 -1.74 -8.71
C THR A 236 -17.59 -1.88 -10.14
N PHE A 237 -18.14 -3.04 -10.51
CA PHE A 237 -18.77 -3.26 -11.81
C PHE A 237 -20.01 -2.37 -12.02
N PHE A 238 -20.81 -2.17 -10.97
CA PHE A 238 -21.97 -1.27 -10.98
C PHE A 238 -21.55 0.18 -11.30
N SER A 239 -20.58 0.73 -10.57
CA SER A 239 -20.18 2.14 -10.68
C SER A 239 -19.25 2.49 -11.86
N LEU A 240 -18.65 1.49 -12.52
CA LEU A 240 -17.87 1.70 -13.76
C LEU A 240 -18.77 1.96 -14.98
N LYS A 241 -18.36 2.87 -15.85
CA LYS A 241 -18.92 3.08 -17.20
C LYS A 241 -18.77 1.82 -18.07
N PRO A 242 -19.64 1.59 -19.08
CA PRO A 242 -19.39 0.57 -20.12
C PRO A 242 -18.06 0.85 -20.84
N GLY A 243 -17.11 -0.10 -20.78
CA GLY A 243 -15.73 0.09 -21.24
C GLY A 243 -14.72 0.58 -20.20
N GLY A 244 -15.16 1.02 -19.02
CA GLY A 244 -14.31 1.36 -17.88
C GLY A 244 -13.65 0.14 -17.24
N TRP A 245 -12.63 0.37 -16.40
CA TRP A 245 -11.74 -0.67 -15.88
C TRP A 245 -11.72 -0.75 -14.35
N ILE A 246 -11.54 -1.96 -13.82
CA ILE A 246 -11.00 -2.18 -12.48
C ILE A 246 -9.50 -2.48 -12.59
N GLU A 247 -8.71 -1.98 -11.64
CA GLU A 247 -7.35 -2.45 -11.38
C GLU A 247 -7.14 -2.69 -9.87
N VAL A 248 -6.56 -3.84 -9.52
CA VAL A 248 -6.16 -4.17 -8.15
C VAL A 248 -4.67 -4.53 -8.15
N GLN A 249 -3.88 -3.82 -7.34
CA GLN A 249 -2.43 -3.94 -7.27
C GLN A 249 -1.98 -4.38 -5.86
N ASP A 250 -1.38 -5.56 -5.71
CA ASP A 250 -1.04 -6.09 -4.39
C ASP A 250 0.20 -7.01 -4.38
N PHE A 251 0.64 -7.45 -3.20
CA PHE A 251 1.76 -8.39 -3.04
C PHE A 251 1.28 -9.80 -2.67
N VAL A 252 1.84 -10.81 -3.33
CA VAL A 252 1.35 -12.20 -3.32
C VAL A 252 1.90 -12.97 -2.12
N SER A 253 1.09 -13.08 -1.08
CA SER A 253 1.37 -13.66 0.24
C SER A 253 1.28 -15.20 0.35
N ALA A 254 1.27 -15.94 -0.77
CA ALA A 254 1.14 -17.41 -0.77
C ALA A 254 2.34 -18.15 -1.39
N GLU A 255 2.55 -18.04 -2.70
CA GLU A 255 3.64 -18.77 -3.39
C GLU A 255 5.02 -18.28 -2.94
N GLY A 256 5.22 -16.95 -2.91
CA GLY A 256 6.45 -16.35 -2.40
C GLY A 256 6.65 -16.62 -0.92
N PHE A 257 5.56 -16.76 -0.14
CA PHE A 257 5.57 -16.92 1.31
C PHE A 257 6.15 -18.26 1.76
N ALA A 258 5.84 -19.37 1.07
CA ALA A 258 6.46 -20.66 1.35
C ALA A 258 7.98 -20.67 1.04
N GLN A 259 8.38 -20.05 -0.09
CA GLN A 259 9.78 -19.93 -0.48
C GLN A 259 10.56 -18.99 0.45
N PHE A 260 9.94 -17.89 0.88
CA PHE A 260 10.44 -16.93 1.86
C PHE A 260 10.63 -17.59 3.22
N LEU A 261 9.60 -18.24 3.76
CA LEU A 261 9.66 -18.96 5.04
C LEU A 261 10.78 -20.01 5.09
N SER A 262 11.03 -20.73 3.98
CA SER A 262 12.12 -21.71 3.90
C SER A 262 13.55 -21.14 4.03
N GLN A 263 13.72 -19.80 4.07
CA GLN A 263 15.01 -19.17 4.41
C GLN A 263 15.26 -19.09 5.92
N PHE A 264 14.26 -19.40 6.75
CA PHE A 264 14.27 -19.27 8.20
C PHE A 264 14.08 -20.63 8.89
N PRO A 265 14.53 -20.83 10.15
CA PRO A 265 14.25 -22.07 10.88
C PRO A 265 12.76 -22.24 11.15
N ASP A 266 12.23 -23.46 11.02
CA ASP A 266 10.82 -23.83 11.24
C ASP A 266 10.24 -23.37 12.59
N ASN A 267 11.12 -23.17 13.58
CA ASN A 267 10.80 -22.73 14.94
C ASN A 267 11.20 -21.27 15.25
N SER A 268 11.38 -20.43 14.21
CA SER A 268 11.66 -19.00 14.39
C SER A 268 10.40 -18.21 14.77
N ALA A 269 10.61 -17.03 15.38
CA ALA A 269 9.54 -16.08 15.63
C ALA A 269 8.79 -15.66 14.36
N MET A 270 9.47 -15.69 13.20
CA MET A 270 8.84 -15.41 11.91
C MET A 270 7.83 -16.50 11.50
N HIS A 271 8.18 -17.79 11.63
CA HIS A 271 7.23 -18.88 11.37
C HIS A 271 6.03 -18.84 12.33
N GLU A 272 6.26 -18.49 13.59
CA GLU A 272 5.22 -18.37 14.60
C GLU A 272 4.27 -17.19 14.32
N LEU A 273 4.80 -15.98 14.15
CA LEU A 273 4.00 -14.80 13.81
C LEU A 273 3.21 -15.00 12.52
N LEU A 274 3.85 -15.46 11.44
CA LEU A 274 3.21 -15.56 10.13
C LEU A 274 2.14 -16.65 10.06
N ARG A 275 2.27 -17.72 10.87
CA ARG A 275 1.21 -18.72 11.08
C ARG A 275 0.04 -18.12 11.84
N ASP A 276 0.30 -17.50 12.98
CA ASP A 276 -0.75 -16.99 13.87
C ASP A 276 -1.47 -15.78 13.27
N LEU A 277 -0.79 -14.96 12.47
CA LEU A 277 -1.35 -13.84 11.71
C LEU A 277 -2.40 -14.29 10.70
N LEU A 278 -2.20 -15.43 10.04
CA LEU A 278 -3.22 -16.03 9.16
C LEU A 278 -4.41 -16.53 9.97
N ILE A 279 -4.18 -17.21 11.11
CA ILE A 279 -5.26 -17.66 12.00
C ILE A 279 -6.07 -16.47 12.56
N ALA A 280 -5.41 -15.35 12.87
CA ALA A 280 -6.06 -14.15 13.39
C ALA A 280 -6.86 -13.37 12.34
N SER A 281 -6.39 -13.31 11.08
CA SER A 281 -7.13 -12.66 9.98
C SER A 281 -8.37 -13.45 9.54
N GLU A 282 -8.32 -14.79 9.57
CA GLU A 282 -9.52 -15.63 9.45
C GLU A 282 -10.51 -15.35 10.59
N LYS A 283 -10.02 -15.24 11.84
CA LYS A 283 -10.86 -14.93 13.02
C LYS A 283 -11.49 -13.54 13.00
N SER A 284 -10.84 -12.54 12.41
CA SER A 284 -11.40 -11.19 12.28
C SER A 284 -12.45 -11.07 11.16
N GLY A 285 -12.63 -12.12 10.36
CA GLY A 285 -13.50 -12.12 9.19
C GLY A 285 -12.97 -11.30 8.01
N ARG A 286 -11.70 -10.85 8.07
CA ARG A 286 -10.99 -10.17 6.98
C ARG A 286 -9.79 -11.04 6.55
N PRO A 287 -10.02 -12.17 5.86
CA PRO A 287 -8.96 -13.13 5.55
C PRO A 287 -7.86 -12.50 4.67
N ARG A 288 -6.60 -12.85 4.97
CA ARG A 288 -5.43 -12.45 4.18
C ARG A 288 -4.95 -13.61 3.31
N GLY A 289 -4.27 -13.29 2.22
CA GLY A 289 -3.94 -14.23 1.16
C GLY A 289 -4.05 -13.58 -0.22
N ILE A 290 -4.11 -14.43 -1.25
CA ILE A 290 -4.07 -14.01 -2.66
C ILE A 290 -5.41 -14.20 -3.38
N HIS A 291 -6.46 -14.53 -2.61
CA HIS A 291 -7.77 -14.97 -3.11
C HIS A 291 -8.51 -13.87 -3.88
N HIS A 292 -8.41 -12.61 -3.43
CA HIS A 292 -8.97 -11.46 -4.14
C HIS A 292 -8.41 -11.30 -5.56
N LEU A 293 -7.14 -11.67 -5.75
CA LEU A 293 -6.46 -11.62 -7.04
C LEU A 293 -6.71 -12.86 -7.92
N GLU A 294 -7.75 -13.66 -7.64
CA GLU A 294 -8.19 -14.76 -8.52
C GLU A 294 -9.05 -14.23 -9.69
N PRO A 295 -8.64 -14.42 -10.96
CA PRO A 295 -9.35 -13.88 -12.13
C PRO A 295 -10.82 -14.22 -12.24
N ARG A 296 -11.23 -15.35 -11.65
CA ARG A 296 -12.63 -15.78 -11.65
C ARG A 296 -13.53 -14.81 -10.90
N LEU A 297 -13.07 -14.11 -9.86
CA LEU A 297 -13.92 -13.19 -9.10
C LEU A 297 -14.38 -12.01 -9.96
N LEU A 298 -13.49 -11.49 -10.81
CA LEU A 298 -13.84 -10.47 -11.81
C LEU A 298 -14.74 -11.05 -12.92
N MET A 299 -14.49 -12.29 -13.37
CA MET A 299 -15.36 -12.94 -14.37
C MET A 299 -16.76 -13.27 -13.82
N GLU A 300 -16.86 -13.62 -12.54
CA GLU A 300 -18.09 -13.89 -11.79
C GLU A 300 -18.92 -12.60 -11.64
N ALA A 301 -18.27 -11.46 -11.36
CA ALA A 301 -18.86 -10.11 -11.37
C ALA A 301 -19.15 -9.55 -12.78
N GLY A 302 -18.77 -10.25 -13.86
CA GLY A 302 -19.11 -9.91 -15.25
C GLY A 302 -18.06 -9.12 -16.04
N PHE A 303 -16.85 -8.90 -15.51
CA PHE A 303 -15.75 -8.25 -16.22
C PHE A 303 -15.23 -9.10 -17.40
N VAL A 304 -14.85 -8.42 -18.49
CA VAL A 304 -14.18 -8.98 -19.67
C VAL A 304 -12.74 -8.47 -19.78
N ASP A 305 -11.98 -8.99 -20.76
CA ASP A 305 -10.55 -8.66 -20.98
C ASP A 305 -9.64 -8.86 -19.75
N VAL A 306 -10.06 -9.69 -18.78
CA VAL A 306 -9.37 -9.90 -17.50
C VAL A 306 -7.95 -10.42 -17.71
N ARG A 307 -6.96 -9.75 -17.10
CA ARG A 307 -5.53 -10.07 -17.19
C ARG A 307 -4.85 -9.99 -15.83
N VAL A 308 -3.85 -10.84 -15.64
CA VAL A 308 -2.96 -10.82 -14.47
C VAL A 308 -1.53 -10.60 -14.96
N THR A 309 -0.83 -9.66 -14.32
CA THR A 309 0.59 -9.40 -14.53
C THR A 309 1.31 -9.66 -13.21
N GLU A 310 2.37 -10.47 -13.23
CA GLU A 310 3.22 -10.71 -12.06
C GLU A 310 4.63 -10.16 -12.27
N PHE A 311 5.14 -9.45 -11.25
CA PHE A 311 6.50 -8.94 -11.18
C PHE A 311 7.20 -9.64 -10.00
N SER A 312 8.31 -10.34 -10.27
CA SER A 312 9.11 -10.96 -9.22
C SER A 312 10.25 -10.02 -8.81
N ILE A 313 10.24 -9.57 -7.56
CA ILE A 313 11.13 -8.54 -7.02
C ILE A 313 12.07 -9.22 -6.02
N PRO A 314 13.37 -9.39 -6.35
CA PRO A 314 14.35 -9.94 -5.41
C PRO A 314 14.56 -8.98 -4.24
N ILE A 315 14.41 -9.48 -3.01
CA ILE A 315 14.62 -8.70 -1.79
C ILE A 315 16.13 -8.69 -1.50
N THR A 316 16.77 -7.54 -1.63
CA THR A 316 18.23 -7.42 -1.55
C THR A 316 18.65 -6.16 -0.80
N VAL A 317 19.92 -6.11 -0.39
CA VAL A 317 20.56 -4.90 0.14
C VAL A 317 21.19 -4.01 -0.94
N ALA A 318 20.90 -4.23 -2.22
CA ALA A 318 21.51 -3.50 -3.32
C ALA A 318 21.00 -2.05 -3.42
N GLU A 319 21.92 -1.10 -3.62
CA GLU A 319 21.58 0.32 -3.75
C GLU A 319 20.66 0.62 -4.93
N ALA A 320 19.80 1.63 -4.77
CA ALA A 320 18.85 2.11 -5.76
C ALA A 320 17.91 1.03 -6.35
N SER A 321 17.59 -0.04 -5.61
CA SER A 321 16.69 -1.11 -6.05
C SER A 321 15.35 -1.10 -5.30
N ALA A 322 14.25 -1.41 -5.99
CA ALA A 322 12.95 -1.70 -5.35
C ALA A 322 13.07 -2.75 -4.24
N GLY A 323 13.91 -3.78 -4.45
CA GLY A 323 14.18 -4.83 -3.47
C GLY A 323 14.70 -4.33 -2.12
N LYS A 324 15.51 -3.27 -2.12
CA LYS A 324 16.03 -2.63 -0.89
C LYS A 324 14.96 -1.75 -0.22
N ILE A 325 14.16 -1.03 -0.99
CA ILE A 325 13.07 -0.21 -0.45
C ILE A 325 11.99 -1.11 0.18
N TRP A 326 11.64 -2.21 -0.51
CA TRP A 326 10.72 -3.24 0.00
C TRP A 326 11.27 -3.94 1.25
N LEU A 327 12.57 -4.26 1.28
CA LEU A 327 13.22 -4.82 2.47
C LEU A 327 13.02 -3.90 3.69
N ILE A 328 13.29 -2.60 3.56
CA ILE A 328 13.11 -1.62 4.65
C ILE A 328 11.64 -1.60 5.09
N SER A 329 10.70 -1.45 4.14
CA SER A 329 9.27 -1.46 4.42
C SER A 329 8.80 -2.74 5.14
N CYS A 330 9.42 -3.90 4.85
CA CYS A 330 9.12 -5.15 5.55
C CYS A 330 9.63 -5.20 6.99
N LEU A 331 10.79 -4.61 7.30
CA LEU A 331 11.38 -4.64 8.64
C LEU A 331 10.48 -3.94 9.67
N ASP A 332 9.91 -2.80 9.29
CA ASP A 332 9.02 -2.02 10.16
C ASP A 332 7.57 -2.57 10.18
N SER A 333 7.20 -3.40 9.18
CA SER A 333 5.83 -3.87 9.01
C SER A 333 5.38 -4.94 10.01
N PHE A 334 6.29 -5.74 10.59
CA PHE A 334 5.91 -6.89 11.43
C PHE A 334 5.01 -6.49 12.61
N GLU A 335 5.29 -5.36 13.26
CA GLU A 335 4.42 -4.86 14.33
C GLU A 335 3.07 -4.40 13.78
N ALA A 336 3.06 -3.65 12.68
CA ALA A 336 1.83 -3.12 12.07
C ALA A 336 0.85 -4.23 11.65
N TYR A 337 1.35 -5.30 11.02
CA TYR A 337 0.54 -6.47 10.65
C TYR A 337 0.08 -7.30 11.86
N CYS A 338 0.95 -7.53 12.85
CA CYS A 338 0.71 -8.53 13.88
C CYS A 338 0.05 -7.97 15.15
N LEU A 339 0.44 -6.77 15.61
CA LEU A 339 0.19 -6.34 17.00
C LEU A 339 -1.28 -6.33 17.35
N ARG A 340 -2.15 -5.75 16.50
CA ARG A 340 -3.60 -5.73 16.74
C ARG A 340 -4.23 -7.12 16.59
N LEU A 341 -3.93 -7.82 15.50
CA LEU A 341 -4.57 -9.10 15.19
C LEU A 341 -4.23 -10.20 16.21
N LEU A 342 -2.97 -10.29 16.65
CA LEU A 342 -2.56 -11.32 17.59
C LEU A 342 -3.07 -11.05 19.02
N THR A 343 -3.14 -9.79 19.45
CA THR A 343 -3.65 -9.44 20.79
C THR A 343 -5.19 -9.49 20.86
N GLU A 344 -5.91 -9.03 19.83
CA GLU A 344 -7.39 -9.07 19.80
C GLU A 344 -7.96 -10.49 19.57
N TYR A 345 -7.33 -11.32 18.72
CA TYR A 345 -7.92 -12.59 18.26
C TYR A 345 -7.20 -13.86 18.71
N LEU A 346 -6.00 -13.77 19.29
CA LEU A 346 -5.22 -14.92 19.77
C LEU A 346 -4.66 -14.77 21.18
N ASP A 347 -5.16 -13.79 21.95
CA ASP A 347 -4.78 -13.55 23.35
C ASP A 347 -3.26 -13.40 23.56
N TRP A 348 -2.52 -12.96 22.54
CA TRP A 348 -1.08 -12.74 22.65
C TRP A 348 -0.79 -11.64 23.67
N ASP A 349 0.28 -11.83 24.45
CA ASP A 349 0.84 -10.78 25.28
C ASP A 349 1.46 -9.69 24.38
N PRO A 350 1.07 -8.40 24.50
CA PRO A 350 1.50 -7.37 23.56
C PRO A 350 3.02 -7.15 23.54
N GLU A 351 3.68 -7.28 24.68
CA GLU A 351 5.13 -7.11 24.80
C GLU A 351 5.87 -8.28 24.14
N LYS A 352 5.40 -9.52 24.33
CA LYS A 352 5.91 -10.68 23.58
C LYS A 352 5.66 -10.55 22.08
N CYS A 353 4.52 -9.99 21.67
CA CYS A 353 4.23 -9.73 20.25
C CYS A 353 5.28 -8.79 19.66
N LYS A 354 5.59 -7.67 20.31
CA LYS A 354 6.63 -6.73 19.86
C LYS A 354 8.02 -7.39 19.81
N GLN A 355 8.41 -8.11 20.86
CA GLN A 355 9.68 -8.85 20.91
C GLN A 355 9.81 -9.90 19.79
N ALA A 356 8.72 -10.59 19.44
CA ALA A 356 8.68 -11.52 18.30
C ALA A 356 8.79 -10.77 16.96
N CYS A 357 8.12 -9.62 16.80
CA CYS A 357 8.20 -8.81 15.59
C CYS A 357 9.62 -8.28 15.35
N GLU A 358 10.28 -7.77 16.39
CA GLU A 358 11.70 -7.41 16.31
C GLU A 358 12.59 -8.61 15.95
N ALA A 359 12.31 -9.80 16.48
CA ALA A 359 13.07 -11.01 16.17
C ALA A 359 12.91 -11.42 14.69
N ALA A 360 11.69 -11.38 14.16
CA ALA A 360 11.41 -11.61 12.73
C ALA A 360 12.07 -10.56 11.83
N ALA A 361 12.06 -9.28 12.22
CA ALA A 361 12.78 -8.22 11.52
C ALA A 361 14.31 -8.44 11.53
N ARG A 362 14.89 -8.80 12.69
CA ARG A 362 16.31 -9.15 12.79
C ARG A 362 16.68 -10.35 11.92
N ASP A 363 15.84 -11.39 11.91
CA ASP A 363 16.03 -12.57 11.07
C ASP A 363 15.99 -12.20 9.57
N LEU A 364 15.01 -11.40 9.14
CA LEU A 364 14.91 -10.91 7.75
C LEU A 364 16.14 -10.08 7.35
N ALA A 365 16.54 -9.13 8.21
CA ALA A 365 17.72 -8.29 7.99
C ALA A 365 19.04 -9.08 7.94
N ASN A 366 19.10 -10.27 8.55
CA ASN A 366 20.23 -11.18 8.47
C ASN A 366 20.17 -12.03 7.19
N ALA A 367 19.01 -12.60 6.86
CA ALA A 367 18.81 -13.40 5.65
C ALA A 367 19.03 -12.58 4.36
N ALA A 368 18.69 -11.30 4.35
CA ALA A 368 18.94 -10.40 3.22
C ALA A 368 20.42 -9.99 3.04
N LYS A 369 21.26 -10.21 4.06
CA LYS A 369 22.73 -9.99 4.00
C LYS A 369 23.51 -11.27 3.71
N ASP A 370 22.90 -12.43 3.93
CA ASP A 370 23.47 -13.74 3.62
C ASP A 370 23.46 -13.98 2.08
N PRO A 371 24.62 -14.20 1.44
CA PRO A 371 24.70 -14.33 -0.02
C PRO A 371 23.97 -15.54 -0.61
N GLU A 372 23.63 -16.55 0.17
CA GLU A 372 22.89 -17.73 -0.29
C GLU A 372 21.40 -17.61 0.01
N LYS A 373 21.01 -17.21 1.23
CA LYS A 373 19.59 -17.04 1.60
C LYS A 373 18.90 -15.92 0.82
N SER A 374 19.59 -14.81 0.57
CA SER A 374 19.03 -13.68 -0.19
C SER A 374 18.57 -14.05 -1.61
N LYS A 375 19.12 -15.12 -2.22
CA LYS A 375 18.64 -15.66 -3.51
C LYS A 375 17.21 -16.21 -3.42
N GLY A 376 16.83 -16.72 -2.26
CA GLY A 376 15.50 -17.25 -1.94
C GLY A 376 14.51 -16.18 -1.46
N LEU A 377 14.96 -14.99 -1.08
CA LEU A 377 14.09 -13.89 -0.66
C LEU A 377 13.58 -13.12 -1.89
N GLN A 378 12.33 -13.37 -2.27
CA GLN A 378 11.65 -12.68 -3.36
C GLN A 378 10.23 -12.35 -2.91
N VAL A 379 9.74 -11.17 -3.27
CA VAL A 379 8.31 -10.85 -3.20
C VAL A 379 7.76 -10.85 -4.63
N LYS A 380 6.55 -11.37 -4.80
CA LYS A 380 5.78 -11.22 -6.04
C LYS A 380 4.82 -10.05 -5.86
N MET A 381 4.86 -9.07 -6.76
CA MET A 381 3.79 -8.09 -6.93
C MET A 381 2.86 -8.60 -8.04
N ARG A 382 1.56 -8.58 -7.82
CA ARG A 382 0.56 -9.00 -8.81
C ARG A 382 -0.43 -7.86 -9.03
N ILE A 383 -0.62 -7.52 -10.29
CA ILE A 383 -1.66 -6.59 -10.73
C ILE A 383 -2.68 -7.41 -11.51
N ILE A 384 -3.96 -7.25 -11.18
CA ILE A 384 -5.09 -7.76 -11.95
C ILE A 384 -5.92 -6.60 -12.49
N ILE A 385 -6.25 -6.67 -13.78
CA ILE A 385 -7.15 -5.72 -14.45
C ILE A 385 -8.33 -6.45 -15.06
N GLY A 386 -9.48 -5.78 -15.15
CA GLY A 386 -10.67 -6.23 -15.87
C GLY A 386 -11.48 -5.04 -16.40
N ARG A 387 -12.26 -5.24 -17.46
CA ARG A 387 -13.02 -4.17 -18.13
C ARG A 387 -14.52 -4.46 -18.13
N LYS A 388 -15.37 -3.48 -17.85
CA LYS A 388 -16.83 -3.59 -18.06
C LYS A 388 -17.11 -3.71 -19.57
N PRO A 389 -18.00 -4.60 -20.04
CA PRO A 389 -18.32 -4.74 -21.47
C PRO A 389 -18.70 -3.41 -22.15
N LEU A 390 -18.40 -3.27 -23.45
CA LEU A 390 -18.77 -2.03 -24.21
C LEU A 390 -20.27 -1.97 -24.51
N ASP A 391 -20.90 -3.13 -24.55
CA ASP A 391 -22.30 -3.42 -24.80
C ASP A 391 -23.06 -3.75 -23.50
N ALA A 392 -22.47 -3.45 -22.33
CA ALA A 392 -23.19 -3.48 -21.07
C ALA A 392 -24.40 -2.53 -21.13
N ALA A 393 -25.57 -3.04 -20.71
CA ALA A 393 -26.75 -2.19 -20.58
C ALA A 393 -26.53 -1.13 -19.48
N PRO A 394 -27.14 0.06 -19.58
CA PRO A 394 -27.14 1.05 -18.50
C PRO A 394 -27.62 0.43 -17.20
N THR A 395 -26.90 0.69 -16.12
CA THR A 395 -27.00 -0.10 -14.89
C THR A 395 -28.16 0.39 -14.03
N ASP A 396 -29.23 -0.40 -13.95
CA ASP A 396 -30.42 -0.05 -13.17
C ASP A 396 -30.15 -0.19 -11.66
N LEU A 397 -30.11 0.96 -10.96
CA LEU A 397 -29.97 1.05 -9.51
C LEU A 397 -31.05 0.25 -8.75
N ALA A 398 -32.28 0.19 -9.26
CA ALA A 398 -33.36 -0.55 -8.62
C ALA A 398 -33.21 -2.07 -8.81
N GLU A 399 -32.68 -2.53 -9.94
CA GLU A 399 -32.36 -3.95 -10.12
C GLU A 399 -31.14 -4.36 -9.28
N PHE A 400 -30.09 -3.54 -9.24
CA PHE A 400 -28.87 -3.83 -8.48
C PHE A 400 -29.13 -3.90 -6.97
N LEU A 401 -29.83 -2.91 -6.39
CA LEU A 401 -30.25 -2.96 -4.99
C LEU A 401 -31.20 -4.14 -4.71
N GLY A 402 -32.01 -4.55 -5.69
CA GLY A 402 -32.83 -5.76 -5.62
C GLY A 402 -32.03 -7.07 -5.58
N ARG A 403 -30.78 -7.07 -6.05
CA ARG A 403 -29.87 -8.24 -5.99
C ARG A 403 -29.11 -8.27 -4.67
N SER A 404 -28.54 -7.15 -4.22
CA SER A 404 -27.75 -7.06 -2.99
C SER A 404 -28.57 -7.33 -1.72
N TYR A 405 -29.87 -6.97 -1.71
CA TYR A 405 -30.80 -7.26 -0.61
C TYR A 405 -31.39 -8.69 -0.60
N SER A 406 -30.68 -9.68 -1.14
CA SER A 406 -31.03 -11.10 -0.93
C SER A 406 -30.51 -11.58 0.43
N PRO A 407 -31.37 -11.90 1.43
CA PRO A 407 -30.89 -12.33 2.73
C PRO A 407 -30.15 -13.66 2.63
N VAL A 408 -28.99 -13.76 3.30
CA VAL A 408 -28.29 -15.04 3.48
C VAL A 408 -29.27 -16.03 4.09
N THR A 409 -29.65 -17.05 3.32
CA THR A 409 -30.69 -17.99 3.74
C THR A 409 -30.15 -18.84 4.88
N GLU A 410 -30.80 -18.77 6.04
CA GLU A 410 -30.40 -19.54 7.23
C GLU A 410 -30.26 -21.03 6.88
N LEU A 411 -29.07 -21.60 7.09
CA LEU A 411 -28.80 -23.03 6.98
C LEU A 411 -29.42 -23.79 8.17
N ASN A 412 -30.75 -23.80 8.23
CA ASN A 412 -31.52 -24.46 9.26
C ASN A 412 -31.46 -25.99 9.12
N GLY A 413 -30.73 -26.62 10.03
CA GLY A 413 -31.01 -27.97 10.49
C GLY A 413 -30.32 -29.12 9.74
N ASN A 414 -29.18 -29.58 10.29
CA ASN A 414 -29.09 -30.96 10.81
C ASN A 414 -27.79 -31.18 11.60
N SER A 415 -27.82 -30.89 12.91
CA SER A 415 -26.84 -31.45 13.85
C SER A 415 -27.21 -32.90 14.18
N PRO A 416 -26.32 -33.88 14.02
CA PRO A 416 -26.64 -35.28 14.33
C PRO A 416 -26.74 -35.52 15.85
N ASP A 417 -27.79 -36.23 16.26
CA ASP A 417 -28.08 -36.58 17.66
C ASP A 417 -27.06 -37.61 18.21
N PRO A 418 -26.33 -37.31 19.30
CA PRO A 418 -25.29 -38.17 19.85
C PRO A 418 -25.81 -39.27 20.81
N THR A 419 -26.93 -39.93 20.50
CA THR A 419 -27.60 -40.87 21.44
C THR A 419 -27.85 -42.31 20.93
N LEU A 420 -27.07 -42.82 19.98
CA LEU A 420 -27.09 -44.25 19.61
C LEU A 420 -25.81 -44.99 20.02
N ARG A 421 -25.99 -46.10 20.76
CA ARG A 421 -24.93 -47.07 21.11
C ARG A 421 -24.79 -48.12 20.01
N PRO A 422 -23.58 -48.65 19.75
CA PRO A 422 -23.38 -49.79 18.85
C PRO A 422 -23.63 -51.12 19.59
N ASP A 423 -24.46 -51.99 19.00
CA ASP A 423 -24.55 -53.42 19.35
C ASP A 423 -25.01 -54.21 18.10
N ASP A 424 -24.80 -55.53 18.13
CA ASP A 424 -25.19 -56.56 17.14
C ASP A 424 -24.71 -56.38 15.68
N GLN A 425 -23.43 -56.72 15.46
CA GLN A 425 -23.04 -57.39 14.22
C GLN A 425 -23.73 -58.76 14.13
N THR A 426 -24.51 -59.02 13.07
CA THR A 426 -24.96 -60.39 12.72
C THR A 426 -24.65 -60.72 11.26
N THR A 427 -24.37 -62.00 11.01
CA THR A 427 -23.67 -62.48 9.80
C THR A 427 -24.58 -63.21 8.81
N ALA A 428 -24.69 -62.68 7.59
CA ALA A 428 -24.95 -63.42 6.35
C ALA A 428 -24.58 -62.54 5.14
N GLY A 429 -24.04 -63.04 4.03
CA GLY A 429 -23.65 -64.42 3.71
C GLY A 429 -24.21 -64.86 2.35
N LEU A 430 -23.33 -65.41 1.50
CA LEU A 430 -23.56 -65.75 0.08
C LEU A 430 -23.61 -64.51 -0.86
N SER A 431 -23.01 -64.53 -2.06
CA SER A 431 -22.29 -65.62 -2.77
C SER A 431 -20.95 -65.15 -3.33
#